data_AF-A0A5B3G8G3-F1
#
_entry.id   AF-A0A5B3G8G3-F1
#
_cell.length_a   1.000
_cell.length_b   1.000
_cell.length_c   1.000
_cell.angle_alpha   90.00
_cell.angle_beta   90.00
_cell.angle_gamma   90.00
#
_symmetry.space_group_name_H-M   'P 1'
#
loop_
_entity.id
_entity.type
_entity.pdbx_description
1 polymer ?
#
loop_
_entity_poly.entity_id
_entity_poly.type
_entity_poly.pdbx_seq_one_letter_code
_entity_poly.pdbx_strand_id
1 'polypeptide(L)' 'MGKHRKNTLRRIRLVLDIVEKHYEPGNNAKNYRKVWERYVNPVYPCCYRTMLSYLKTPGSELESVTPAEDKRQLKLF' A
#
# COMPACT_ATOMS: atom_id res chain seq x y z
N MET A 1 -6.52 19.21 -1.01
CA MET A 1 -5.87 17.97 -1.50
C MET A 1 -6.64 17.50 -2.71
N GLY A 2 -6.03 17.44 -3.90
CA GLY A 2 -6.72 16.94 -5.09
C GLY A 2 -6.96 15.43 -4.98
N LYS A 3 -8.07 14.96 -5.57
CA LYS A 3 -8.43 13.54 -5.56
C LYS A 3 -7.32 12.69 -6.16
N HIS A 4 -6.90 11.63 -5.45
CA HIS A 4 -5.90 10.71 -5.99
C HIS A 4 -6.43 10.01 -7.26
N ARG A 5 -5.54 9.80 -8.23
CA ARG A 5 -5.87 9.03 -9.44
C ARG A 5 -6.14 7.56 -9.07
N LYS A 6 -7.02 6.89 -9.81
CA LYS A 6 -7.39 5.47 -9.57
C LYS A 6 -6.18 4.54 -9.41
N ASN A 7 -5.16 4.68 -10.26
CA ASN A 7 -3.92 3.89 -10.16
C ASN A 7 -3.09 4.21 -8.91
N THR A 8 -3.12 5.46 -8.44
CA THR A 8 -2.45 5.85 -7.19
C THR A 8 -3.12 5.18 -6.00
N LEU A 9 -4.46 5.13 -5.97
CA LEU A 9 -5.22 4.46 -4.92
C LEU A 9 -4.95 2.95 -4.88
N ARG A 10 -4.82 2.29 -6.05
CA ARG A 10 -4.41 0.88 -6.14
C ARG A 10 -3.02 0.65 -5.52
N ARG A 11 -2.05 1.52 -5.82
CA ARG A 11 -0.69 1.45 -5.25
C ARG A 11 -0.70 1.67 -3.73
N ILE A 12 -1.50 2.64 -3.26
CA ILE A 12 -1.68 2.92 -1.83
C ILE A 12 -2.22 1.67 -1.12
N ARG A 13 -3.29 1.06 -1.66
CA ARG A 13 -3.89 -0.16 -1.09
C ARG A 13 -2.89 -1.31 -0.97
N LEU A 14 -2.14 -1.60 -2.04
CA LEU A 14 -1.11 -2.64 -2.02
C LEU A 14 -0.07 -2.40 -0.93
N VAL A 15 0.40 -1.16 -0.77
CA VAL A 15 1.37 -0.81 0.27
C VAL A 15 0.78 -0.96 1.66
N LEU A 16 -0.47 -0.53 1.86
CA LEU A 16 -1.17 -0.67 3.14
C LEU A 16 -1.36 -2.14 3.52
N ASP A 17 -1.78 -2.99 2.59
CA ASP A 17 -1.97 -4.43 2.82
C ASP A 17 -0.66 -5.10 3.27
N ILE A 18 0.48 -4.74 2.66
CA ILE A 18 1.80 -5.25 3.06
C ILE A 18 2.17 -4.75 4.46
N VAL A 19 1.94 -3.46 4.73
CA VAL A 19 2.28 -2.87 6.02
C VAL A 19 1.43 -3.48 7.14
N GLU A 20 0.13 -3.62 6.95
CA GLU A 20 -0.78 -4.23 7.92
C GLU A 20 -0.40 -5.67 8.26
N LYS A 21 0.03 -6.45 7.26
CA LYS A 21 0.45 -7.84 7.46
C LYS A 21 1.74 -7.99 8.30
N HIS A 22 2.63 -7.00 8.24
CA HIS A 22 3.99 -7.12 8.79
C HIS A 22 4.31 -6.16 9.94
N TYR A 23 3.50 -5.14 10.14
CA TYR A 23 3.66 -4.16 11.21
C TYR A 23 3.11 -4.70 12.52
N GLU A 24 3.92 -4.63 13.58
CA GLU A 24 3.49 -4.95 14.94
C GLU A 24 3.83 -3.78 15.87
N PRO A 25 2.83 -3.15 16.51
CA PRO A 25 3.08 -2.05 17.43
C PRO A 25 3.87 -2.54 18.65
N GLY A 26 4.86 -1.77 19.08
CA GLY A 26 5.73 -2.10 20.22
C GLY A 26 6.88 -3.06 19.89
N ASN A 27 6.96 -3.62 18.68
CA ASN A 27 8.07 -4.47 18.25
C ASN A 27 9.07 -3.68 17.37
N ASN A 28 10.25 -3.37 17.92
CA ASN A 28 11.29 -2.63 17.20
C ASN A 28 11.79 -3.35 15.93
N ALA A 29 11.71 -4.68 15.89
CA ALA A 29 12.10 -5.46 14.70
C ALA A 29 11.07 -5.33 13.55
N LYS A 30 9.82 -4.97 13.87
CA LYS A 30 8.69 -4.84 12.95
C LYS A 30 8.12 -3.42 12.92
N ASN A 31 8.99 -2.43 13.13
CA ASN A 31 8.62 -1.02 12.94
C ASN A 31 8.39 -0.69 11.46
N TYR A 32 7.74 0.44 11.18
CA TYR A 32 7.45 0.88 9.81
C TYR A 32 8.67 0.95 8.91
N ARG A 33 9.82 1.39 9.43
CA ARG A 33 11.07 1.51 8.64
C ARG A 33 11.60 0.14 8.23
N LYS A 34 11.54 -0.85 9.11
CA LYS A 34 11.98 -2.23 8.85
C LYS A 34 11.02 -2.96 7.93
N VAL A 35 9.72 -2.75 8.12
CA VAL A 35 8.70 -3.26 7.21
C VAL A 35 8.87 -2.68 5.81
N TRP A 36 9.13 -1.37 5.71
CA TRP A 36 9.42 -0.71 4.45
C TRP A 36 10.65 -1.31 3.76
N GLU A 37 11.77 -1.40 4.47
CA GLU A 37 13.04 -1.88 3.96
C GLU A 37 12.96 -3.35 3.48
N ARG A 38 12.25 -4.21 4.21
CA ARG A 38 12.21 -5.66 3.96
C ARG A 38 11.07 -6.13 3.07
N TYR A 39 9.90 -5.49 3.13
CA TYR A 39 8.69 -5.99 2.47
C TYR A 39 8.14 -5.02 1.42
N VAL A 40 8.11 -3.71 1.72
CA VAL A 40 7.51 -2.74 0.79
C VAL A 40 8.47 -2.40 -0.35
N ASN A 41 9.72 -2.04 -0.07
CA ASN A 41 10.68 -1.57 -1.07
C ASN A 41 10.99 -2.62 -2.17
N PRO A 42 11.08 -3.94 -1.87
CA PRO A 42 11.28 -4.95 -2.90
C PRO A 42 10.09 -5.11 -3.85
N VAL A 43 8.85 -4.97 -3.35
CA VAL A 43 7.62 -5.12 -4.16
C VAL A 43 7.27 -3.81 -4.86
N TYR A 44 7.49 -2.70 -4.17
CA TYR A 44 7.10 -1.37 -4.59
C TYR A 44 8.17 -0.35 -4.19
N PRO A 45 9.15 -0.09 -5.08
CA PRO A 45 10.23 0.85 -4.81
C PRO A 45 9.66 2.26 -4.66
N CYS A 46 9.62 2.75 -3.43
CA CYS A 46 9.23 4.11 -3.11
C CYS A 46 9.99 4.60 -1.89
N CYS A 47 10.15 5.91 -1.76
CA CYS A 47 10.82 6.45 -0.59
C CYS A 47 9.97 6.25 0.68
N TYR A 48 10.62 6.09 1.82
CA TYR A 48 9.95 5.89 3.11
C TYR A 48 8.91 6.97 3.41
N ARG A 49 9.20 8.23 3.05
CA ARG A 49 8.27 9.36 3.21
C ARG A 49 6.99 9.18 2.39
N THR A 50 7.08 8.62 1.19
CA THR A 50 5.89 8.31 0.36
C THR A 50 5.05 7.24 1.03
N MET A 51 5.66 6.18 1.56
CA MET A 51 4.93 5.16 2.32
C MET A 51 4.20 5.76 3.55
N LEU A 52 4.88 6.64 4.31
CA LEU A 52 4.22 7.34 5.42
C LEU A 52 3.10 8.27 4.97
N SER A 53 3.20 8.86 3.77
CA SER A 53 2.11 9.65 3.20
C SER A 53 0.90 8.79 2.87
N TYR A 54 1.11 7.54 2.43
CA TYR A 54 0.04 6.59 2.12
C TYR A 54 -0.68 6.10 3.38
N LEU A 55 0.04 5.91 4.48
CA LEU A 55 -0.55 5.58 5.79
C LEU A 55 -1.48 6.67 6.34
N LYS A 56 -1.31 7.92 5.87
CA LYS A 56 -2.17 9.05 6.24
C LYS A 56 -3.37 9.21 5.31
N THR A 57 -3.46 8.43 4.24
CA THR A 57 -4.59 8.51 3.31
C THR A 57 -5.85 7.98 3.99
N PRO A 58 -6.96 8.74 4.02
CA PRO A 58 -8.19 8.29 4.67
C PRO A 58 -8.81 7.11 3.92
N GLY A 59 -9.36 6.15 4.68
CA GLY A 59 -10.01 4.94 4.14
C GLY A 59 -11.15 5.23 3.16
N SER A 60 -11.84 6.37 3.34
CA SER A 60 -12.93 6.81 2.45
C SER A 60 -12.49 7.00 0.99
N GLU A 61 -11.23 7.32 0.73
CA GLU A 61 -10.70 7.42 -0.64
C GLU A 61 -10.41 6.04 -1.26
N LEU A 62 -10.08 5.05 -0.42
CA LEU A 62 -9.69 3.69 -0.83
C LEU A 62 -10.87 2.80 -1.17
N GLU A 63 -12.03 3.01 -0.54
CA GLU A 63 -13.28 2.27 -0.81
C GLU A 63 -13.80 2.50 -2.24
N SER A 64 -13.51 3.66 -2.84
CA SER A 64 -13.89 3.97 -4.22
C SER A 64 -13.19 3.11 -5.28
N VAL A 65 -12.24 2.26 -4.87
CA VAL A 65 -11.38 1.43 -5.72
C VAL A 65 -11.43 -0.04 -5.27
N THR A 66 -12.55 -0.50 -4.71
CA THR A 66 -12.77 -1.94 -4.50
C THR A 66 -12.55 -2.69 -5.83
N PRO A 67 -11.78 -3.79 -5.83
CA PRO A 67 -11.56 -4.55 -7.04
C PRO A 67 -12.84 -5.34 -7.33
N ALA A 68 -13.79 -4.71 -8.04
CA ALA A 68 -14.62 -5.48 -8.95
C ALA A 68 -13.65 -6.14 -9.92
N GLU A 69 -13.54 -7.47 -9.85
CA GLU A 69 -12.66 -8.34 -10.63
C GLU A 69 -12.30 -7.70 -11.98
N ASP A 70 -11.05 -7.25 -12.14
CA ASP A 70 -10.58 -6.72 -13.41
C ASP A 70 -10.54 -7.91 -14.40
N LYS A 71 -11.65 -8.15 -15.10
CA LYS A 71 -11.84 -9.16 -16.16
C LYS A 71 -10.82 -9.07 -17.31
N ARG A 72 -9.93 -8.08 -17.27
CA ARG A 72 -8.84 -7.82 -18.21
C ARG A 72 -7.51 -8.43 -17.78
N GLN A 73 -7.44 -9.02 -16.58
CA GLN A 73 -6.28 -9.81 -16.20
C GLN A 73 -6.31 -11.09 -17.03
N LEU A 74 -5.57 -11.09 -18.15
CA LEU A 74 -5.25 -12.30 -18.88
C LEU A 74 -4.66 -13.29 -17.88
N LYS A 75 -5.38 -14.39 -17.64
CA LYS A 75 -4.84 -15.56 -16.96
C LYS A 75 -3.77 -16.11 -17.89
N LEU A 76 -2.53 -15.68 -17.66
CA LEU A 76 -1.35 -16.31 -18.25
C LEU A 76 -1.06 -17.55 -17.42
N PHE A 77 -1.90 -18.58 -17.56
CA PHE A 77 -1.65 -20.02 -17.40
C PHE A 77 -2.93 -20.75 -17.84
#